data_AF-A0A960VCR6-F1
#
_entry.id   AF-A0A960VCR6-F1
#
_cell.length_a   1.000
_cell.length_b   1.000
_cell.length_c   1.000
_cell.angle_alpha   90.00
_cell.angle_beta   90.00
_cell.angle_gamma   90.00
#
_symmetry.space_group_name_H-M   'P 1'
#
loop_
_entity.id
_entity.type
_entity.pdbx_description
1 polymer ?
#
loop_
_entity_poly.entity_id
_entity_poly.type
_entity_poly.pdbx_seq_one_letter_code
_entity_poly.pdbx_strand_id
1 'polypeptide(L)'
;RHISRVIIYKILGLKKTPIAFEALWDADKKGWFLELGIVVEIDDHHEKNYSILLYLLSFKNDISMYESKNRFHKESIYAKLIGEVISKKFNIPFWFPSPEEATDECPHWYEQDKAIKCGNCGKLFLHRSPYLPDDICSICFIKRERGRK
;
A
#
# COMPACT_ATOMS: atom_id res chain seq x y z
N ARG A 1 -6.50 -21.24 3.48
CA ARG A 1 -7.26 -21.33 4.76
C ARG A 1 -6.44 -20.93 6.00
N HIS A 2 -5.11 -21.13 6.05
CA HIS A 2 -4.29 -20.78 7.22
C HIS A 2 -4.01 -19.28 7.42
N ILE A 3 -3.70 -18.54 6.34
CA ILE A 3 -3.35 -17.10 6.40
C ILE A 3 -4.50 -16.27 7.01
N SER A 4 -5.74 -16.53 6.59
CA SER A 4 -6.93 -15.83 7.08
C SER A 4 -7.13 -15.98 8.60
N ARG A 5 -6.82 -17.15 9.17
CA ARG A 5 -6.95 -17.37 10.63
C ARG A 5 -5.92 -16.60 11.42
N VAL A 6 -4.66 -16.60 10.98
CA VAL A 6 -3.57 -15.85 11.65
C VAL A 6 -3.88 -14.36 11.68
N ILE A 7 -4.33 -13.80 10.55
CA ILE A 7 -4.72 -12.40 10.45
C ILE A 7 -5.88 -12.09 11.41
N ILE A 8 -6.94 -12.92 11.42
CA ILE A 8 -8.09 -12.73 12.31
C ILE A 8 -7.67 -12.75 13.79
N TYR A 9 -6.83 -13.70 14.22
CA TYR A 9 -6.41 -13.77 15.61
C TYR A 9 -5.55 -12.57 16.03
N LYS A 10 -4.68 -12.09 15.14
CA LYS A 10 -3.94 -10.84 15.40
C LYS A 10 -4.89 -9.67 15.60
N ILE A 11 -5.91 -9.52 14.75
CA ILE A 11 -6.91 -8.44 14.86
C ILE A 11 -7.69 -8.55 16.17
N LEU A 12 -8.18 -9.75 16.52
CA LEU A 12 -8.95 -9.98 17.76
C LEU A 12 -8.12 -9.78 19.04
N GLY A 13 -6.79 -9.87 18.94
CA GLY A 13 -5.86 -9.64 20.06
C GLY A 13 -5.45 -8.17 20.25
N LEU A 14 -5.92 -7.25 19.40
CA LEU A 14 -5.57 -5.84 19.51
C LEU A 14 -6.25 -5.20 20.72
N LYS A 15 -5.46 -4.45 21.50
CA LYS A 15 -5.97 -3.62 22.60
C LYS A 15 -6.49 -2.25 22.14
N LYS A 16 -6.18 -1.87 20.89
CA LYS A 16 -6.49 -0.57 20.30
C LYS A 16 -7.58 -0.73 19.25
N THR A 17 -8.39 0.32 19.06
CA THR A 17 -9.47 0.35 18.09
C THR A 17 -8.88 0.43 16.67
N PRO A 18 -9.14 -0.56 15.82
CA PRO A 18 -8.80 -0.47 14.41
C PRO A 18 -9.71 0.51 13.67
N ILE A 19 -9.11 1.36 12.84
CA ILE A 19 -9.86 2.36 12.06
C ILE A 19 -9.76 2.13 10.55
N ALA A 20 -8.75 1.39 10.09
CA ALA A 20 -8.64 0.94 8.71
C ALA A 20 -7.78 -0.32 8.61
N PHE A 21 -7.96 -1.08 7.54
CA PHE A 21 -6.94 -1.97 7.00
C PHE A 21 -6.25 -1.25 5.86
N GLU A 22 -4.98 -1.55 5.64
CA GLU A 22 -4.26 -1.00 4.49
C GLU A 22 -3.37 -2.02 3.82
N ALA A 23 -3.19 -1.84 2.53
CA ALA A 23 -2.25 -2.55 1.70
C ALA A 23 -1.37 -1.53 0.96
N LEU A 24 -0.07 -1.57 1.21
CA LEU A 24 0.90 -0.66 0.59
C LEU A 24 2.03 -1.45 -0.04
N TRP A 25 2.54 -0.95 -1.16
CA TRP A 25 3.76 -1.45 -1.74
C TRP A 25 4.95 -0.83 -1.01
N ASP A 26 5.98 -1.63 -0.85
CA ASP A 26 7.29 -1.17 -0.39
C ASP A 26 8.37 -1.97 -1.14
N ALA A 27 9.59 -1.45 -1.14
CA ALA A 27 10.72 -2.03 -1.85
C ALA A 27 11.97 -2.05 -0.98
N ASP A 28 12.67 -3.18 -1.01
CA ASP A 28 14.00 -3.30 -0.43
C ASP A 28 15.03 -3.75 -1.48
N LYS A 29 16.22 -4.12 -1.03
CA LYS A 29 17.30 -4.65 -1.90
C LYS A 29 16.90 -5.92 -2.67
N LYS A 30 15.83 -6.61 -2.29
CA LYS A 30 15.34 -7.85 -2.89
C LYS A 30 14.16 -7.62 -3.83
N GLY A 31 13.65 -6.39 -3.90
CA GLY A 31 12.59 -5.98 -4.82
C GLY A 31 11.33 -5.52 -4.09
N TRP A 32 10.23 -5.48 -4.83
CA TRP A 32 8.94 -5.05 -4.31
C TRP A 32 8.24 -6.15 -3.52
N PHE A 33 7.53 -5.73 -2.49
CA PHE A 33 6.62 -6.56 -1.71
C PHE A 33 5.43 -5.71 -1.27
N LEU A 34 4.39 -6.39 -0.79
CA LEU A 34 3.19 -5.72 -0.32
C LEU A 34 2.99 -5.97 1.17
N GLU A 35 2.85 -4.89 1.92
CA GLU A 35 2.55 -4.92 3.34
C GLU A 35 1.04 -4.84 3.54
N LEU A 36 0.48 -5.80 4.26
CA LEU A 36 -0.89 -5.73 4.75
C LEU A 36 -0.86 -5.35 6.24
N GLY A 37 -1.38 -4.18 6.54
CA GLY A 37 -1.39 -3.57 7.86
C GLY A 37 -2.80 -3.33 8.39
N ILE A 38 -2.85 -2.99 9.67
CA ILE A 38 -4.02 -2.42 10.32
C ILE A 38 -3.65 -1.09 10.94
N VAL A 39 -4.46 -0.09 10.68
CA VAL A 39 -4.29 1.24 11.24
C VAL A 39 -5.13 1.32 12.51
N VAL A 40 -4.49 1.74 13.59
CA VAL A 40 -5.14 1.90 14.89
C VAL A 40 -5.04 3.33 15.35
N GLU A 41 -6.04 3.77 16.11
CA GLU A 41 -6.04 5.09 16.72
C GLU A 41 -5.17 5.12 17.97
N ILE A 42 -4.27 6.11 18.05
CA ILE A 42 -3.57 6.45 19.30
C ILE A 42 -4.19 7.75 19.82
N ASP A 43 -4.68 7.65 21.05
CA ASP A 43 -5.20 8.78 21.81
C ASP A 43 -4.06 9.47 22.60
N ASP A 44 -3.01 9.89 21.90
CA ASP A 44 -1.86 10.56 22.52
C ASP A 44 -1.50 11.83 21.74
N HIS A 45 -1.22 12.92 22.46
CA HIS A 45 -1.34 14.31 21.99
C HIS A 45 -0.30 14.74 20.93
N HIS A 46 0.51 13.82 20.41
CA HIS A 46 1.64 14.12 19.53
C HIS A 46 1.64 13.39 18.18
N GLU A 47 0.98 12.24 18.03
CA GLU A 47 0.89 11.53 16.74
C GLU A 47 -0.50 10.88 16.56
N LYS A 48 -1.17 11.22 15.45
CA LYS A 48 -2.47 10.65 15.10
C LYS A 48 -2.27 9.41 14.24
N ASN A 49 -2.47 8.25 14.86
CA ASN A 49 -2.55 6.93 14.25
C ASN A 49 -1.22 6.36 13.73
N TYR A 50 -1.14 5.02 13.69
CA TYR A 50 -0.03 4.28 13.10
C TYR A 50 -0.50 2.93 12.55
N SER A 51 0.32 2.34 11.71
CA SER A 51 0.08 1.02 11.13
C SER A 51 0.81 -0.08 11.88
N ILE A 52 0.09 -1.16 12.17
CA ILE A 52 0.64 -2.41 12.70
C ILE A 52 0.67 -3.43 11.56
N LEU A 53 1.87 -3.90 11.20
CA LEU A 53 2.05 -4.91 10.17
C LEU A 53 1.39 -6.24 10.58
N LEU A 54 0.40 -6.68 9.81
CA LEU A 54 -0.26 -7.97 10.03
C LEU A 54 0.43 -9.08 9.23
N TYR A 55 0.76 -8.79 7.97
CA TYR A 55 1.28 -9.79 7.05
C TYR A 55 2.10 -9.16 5.92
N LEU A 56 3.16 -9.86 5.51
CA LEU A 56 3.99 -9.49 4.37
C LEU A 56 3.70 -10.43 3.21
N LEU A 57 3.28 -9.89 2.07
CA LEU A 57 3.08 -10.62 0.82
C LEU A 57 4.28 -10.38 -0.10
N SER A 58 5.04 -11.44 -0.36
CA SER A 58 6.11 -11.45 -1.35
C SER A 58 6.15 -12.82 -2.02
N PHE A 59 5.79 -12.89 -3.29
CA PHE A 59 5.99 -14.09 -4.10
C PHE A 59 7.38 -14.00 -4.73
N LYS A 60 8.40 -14.53 -4.03
CA LYS A 60 9.78 -14.66 -4.55
C LYS A 60 9.76 -15.24 -5.96
N ASN A 61 9.91 -14.42 -6.99
CA ASN A 61 10.19 -14.82 -8.37
C ASN A 61 10.98 -13.70 -9.06
N ASP A 62 12.30 -13.91 -9.10
CA ASP A 62 13.33 -13.20 -9.85
C ASP A 62 13.46 -11.67 -9.75
N ILE A 63 14.66 -11.29 -9.27
CA ILE A 63 15.22 -9.94 -9.06
C ILE A 63 15.38 -9.14 -10.38
N SER A 64 14.86 -9.61 -11.52
CA SER A 64 14.87 -8.84 -12.76
C SER A 64 13.79 -7.76 -12.74
N MET A 65 14.03 -6.72 -11.93
CA MET A 65 13.39 -5.42 -12.02
C MET A 65 13.47 -4.94 -13.48
N TYR A 66 12.37 -4.38 -14.00
CA TYR A 66 12.29 -3.45 -15.14
C TYR A 66 11.29 -3.75 -16.27
N GLU A 67 10.88 -5.00 -16.54
CA GLU A 67 10.20 -5.24 -17.85
C GLU A 67 8.82 -5.88 -17.92
N SER A 68 8.20 -6.42 -16.86
CA SER A 68 6.87 -7.03 -17.06
C SER A 68 5.75 -6.30 -16.34
N LYS A 69 4.83 -5.73 -17.15
CA LYS A 69 3.48 -5.22 -16.79
C LYS A 69 2.60 -6.22 -15.99
N ASN A 70 3.13 -7.37 -15.58
CA ASN A 70 2.36 -8.55 -15.20
C ASN A 70 2.85 -9.28 -13.92
N ARG A 71 3.89 -8.77 -13.22
CA ARG A 71 4.49 -9.49 -12.08
C ARG A 71 3.88 -9.21 -10.70
N PHE A 72 3.34 -8.01 -10.47
CA PHE A 72 2.73 -7.62 -9.18
C PHE A 72 1.26 -8.08 -9.01
N HIS A 73 0.72 -8.71 -10.05
CA HIS A 73 -0.70 -9.03 -10.11
C HIS A 73 -1.12 -10.05 -9.04
N LYS A 74 -0.24 -10.96 -8.64
CA LYS A 74 -0.58 -11.98 -7.64
C LYS A 74 -0.69 -11.35 -6.25
N GLU A 75 0.34 -10.66 -5.75
CA GLU A 75 0.30 -9.98 -4.45
C GLU A 75 -0.90 -9.04 -4.37
N SER A 76 -1.11 -8.25 -5.43
CA SER A 76 -2.25 -7.33 -5.53
C SER A 76 -3.61 -8.05 -5.47
N ILE A 77 -3.82 -9.12 -6.25
CA ILE A 77 -5.05 -9.93 -6.17
C ILE A 77 -5.23 -10.46 -4.75
N TYR A 78 -4.18 -11.05 -4.16
CA TYR A 78 -4.28 -11.65 -2.82
C TYR A 78 -4.60 -10.59 -1.76
N ALA A 79 -3.96 -9.43 -1.82
CA ALA A 79 -4.22 -8.35 -0.89
C ALA A 79 -5.60 -7.75 -1.06
N LYS A 80 -6.06 -7.58 -2.30
CA LYS A 80 -7.44 -7.15 -2.58
C LYS A 80 -8.45 -8.14 -2.03
N LEU A 81 -8.29 -9.43 -2.32
CA LEU A 81 -9.18 -10.48 -1.81
C LEU A 81 -9.17 -10.55 -0.27
N ILE A 82 -7.99 -10.52 0.35
CA ILE A 82 -7.88 -10.55 1.82
C ILE A 82 -8.49 -9.29 2.42
N GLY A 83 -8.12 -8.12 1.90
CA GLY A 83 -8.59 -6.80 2.33
C GLY A 83 -10.10 -6.67 2.26
N GLU A 84 -10.72 -7.03 1.14
CA GLU A 84 -12.18 -7.04 0.97
C GLU A 84 -12.87 -7.97 1.98
N VAL A 85 -12.31 -9.18 2.19
CA VAL A 85 -12.87 -10.15 3.15
C VAL A 85 -12.79 -9.63 4.59
N ILE A 86 -11.64 -9.10 5.02
CA ILE A 86 -11.48 -8.60 6.40
C ILE A 86 -12.26 -7.30 6.60
N SER A 87 -12.25 -6.40 5.62
CA SER A 87 -13.02 -5.16 5.66
C SER A 87 -14.50 -5.43 5.87
N LYS A 88 -15.07 -6.33 5.05
CA LYS A 88 -16.48 -6.73 5.17
C LYS A 88 -16.77 -7.43 6.50
N LYS A 89 -15.85 -8.28 6.98
CA LYS A 89 -16.03 -9.03 8.22
C LYS A 89 -16.07 -8.14 9.45
N PHE A 90 -15.22 -7.13 9.51
CA PHE A 90 -15.08 -6.26 10.68
C PHE A 90 -15.76 -4.90 10.51
N ASN A 91 -16.36 -4.62 9.34
CA ASN A 91 -16.96 -3.34 9.00
C ASN A 91 -15.99 -2.15 9.16
N ILE A 92 -14.75 -2.33 8.68
CA ILE A 92 -13.65 -1.36 8.74
C ILE A 92 -13.19 -1.08 7.31
N PRO A 93 -12.91 0.17 6.91
CA PRO A 93 -12.48 0.49 5.56
C PRO A 93 -11.15 -0.19 5.19
N PHE A 94 -10.97 -0.48 3.90
CA PHE A 94 -9.73 -1.01 3.34
C PHE A 94 -9.11 -0.01 2.36
N TRP A 95 -7.89 0.41 2.66
CA TRP A 95 -7.09 1.33 1.87
C TRP A 95 -6.08 0.57 1.02
N PHE A 96 -6.22 0.62 -0.30
CA PHE A 96 -5.23 0.07 -1.23
C PHE A 96 -5.08 1.01 -2.44
N PRO A 97 -4.23 2.04 -2.34
CA PRO A 97 -4.20 3.15 -3.30
C PRO A 97 -3.54 2.82 -4.65
N SER A 98 -2.77 1.73 -4.74
CA SER A 98 -2.08 1.36 -5.98
C SER A 98 -2.12 -0.14 -6.28
N PRO A 99 -3.31 -0.72 -6.54
CA PRO A 99 -3.42 -2.14 -6.82
C PRO A 99 -2.75 -2.55 -8.13
N GLU A 100 -2.68 -1.66 -9.13
CA GLU A 100 -2.18 -2.00 -10.47
C GLU A 100 -0.66 -1.84 -10.61
N GLU A 101 -0.03 -1.04 -9.75
CA GLU A 101 1.36 -0.62 -9.92
C GLU A 101 2.09 -0.60 -8.58
N ALA A 102 3.27 -1.23 -8.51
CA ALA A 102 4.09 -1.14 -7.32
C ALA A 102 4.73 0.25 -7.21
N THR A 103 4.47 0.94 -6.09
CA THR A 103 5.05 2.24 -5.75
C THR A 103 4.94 2.45 -4.23
N ASP A 104 6.06 2.85 -3.61
CA ASP A 104 6.17 3.18 -2.20
C ASP A 104 5.77 4.63 -1.91
N GLU A 105 5.41 5.41 -2.95
CA GLU A 105 5.03 6.81 -2.81
C GLU A 105 3.58 6.98 -2.33
N CYS A 106 2.78 5.92 -2.30
CA CYS A 106 1.40 6.06 -1.84
C CYS A 106 1.34 6.38 -0.34
N PRO A 107 0.43 7.29 0.09
CA PRO A 107 0.29 7.62 1.50
C PRO A 107 -0.28 6.45 2.30
N HIS A 108 0.11 6.35 3.57
CA HIS A 108 -0.65 5.56 4.54
C HIS A 108 -2.08 6.10 4.67
N TRP A 109 -3.00 5.28 5.20
CA TRP A 109 -4.40 5.70 5.39
C TRP A 109 -4.53 7.02 6.17
N TYR A 110 -3.69 7.23 7.18
CA TYR A 110 -3.70 8.43 8.03
C TYR A 110 -2.89 9.61 7.47
N GLU A 111 -2.29 9.49 6.28
CA GLU A 111 -1.51 10.55 5.63
C GLU A 111 -2.17 11.10 4.35
N GLN A 112 -3.42 10.71 4.08
CA GLN A 112 -4.12 11.13 2.87
C GLN A 112 -4.26 12.65 2.75
N ASP A 113 -4.35 13.36 3.88
CA ASP A 113 -4.42 14.82 3.96
C ASP A 113 -3.11 15.50 3.54
N LYS A 114 -1.98 14.81 3.66
CA LYS A 114 -0.65 15.28 3.22
C LYS A 114 -0.34 14.91 1.77
N ALA A 115 -1.17 14.07 1.15
CA ALA A 115 -0.90 13.53 -0.16
C ALA A 115 -1.33 14.49 -1.28
N ILE A 116 -0.57 14.45 -2.37
CA ILE A 116 -0.85 15.19 -3.60
C ILE A 116 -1.56 14.26 -4.57
N LYS A 117 -2.55 14.79 -5.30
CA LYS A 117 -3.22 14.06 -6.36
C LYS A 117 -2.46 14.23 -7.67
N CYS A 118 -2.00 13.12 -8.25
CA CYS A 118 -1.30 13.13 -9.53
C CYS A 118 -2.20 13.68 -10.65
N GLY A 119 -1.74 14.68 -11.39
CA GLY A 119 -2.47 15.33 -12.48
C GLY A 119 -2.77 14.41 -13.68
N ASN A 120 -2.07 13.28 -13.81
CA ASN A 120 -2.29 12.33 -14.91
C ASN A 120 -3.24 11.18 -14.57
N CYS A 121 -3.01 10.52 -13.44
CA CYS A 121 -3.73 9.29 -13.09
C CYS A 121 -4.68 9.48 -11.91
N GLY A 122 -4.67 10.64 -11.25
CA GLY A 122 -5.51 10.93 -10.10
C GLY A 122 -5.15 10.17 -8.82
N LYS A 123 -4.09 9.36 -8.82
CA LYS A 123 -3.59 8.62 -7.65
C LYS A 123 -3.02 9.60 -6.61
N LEU A 124 -3.27 9.31 -5.33
CA LEU A 124 -2.61 10.02 -4.23
C LEU A 124 -1.17 9.53 -4.07
N PHE A 125 -0.24 10.45 -3.91
CA PHE A 125 1.17 10.16 -3.64
C PHE A 125 1.78 11.21 -2.70
N LEU A 126 2.78 10.79 -1.95
CA LEU A 126 3.64 11.63 -1.15
C LEU A 126 4.83 12.05 -2.03
N HIS A 127 5.06 13.35 -2.11
CA HIS A 127 6.17 13.88 -2.88
C HIS A 127 7.49 13.60 -2.15
N ARG A 128 8.25 12.59 -2.61
CA ARG A 128 9.48 12.12 -1.96
C ARG A 128 10.77 12.52 -2.67
N SER A 129 10.69 13.03 -3.91
CA SER A 129 11.86 13.29 -4.74
C SER A 129 11.86 14.73 -5.27
N PRO A 130 12.90 15.54 -4.98
CA PRO A 130 13.00 16.91 -5.50
C PRO A 130 13.23 16.98 -7.01
N TYR A 131 13.43 15.84 -7.67
CA TYR A 131 13.64 15.74 -9.12
C TYR A 131 12.36 15.45 -9.90
N LEU A 132 11.24 15.20 -9.21
CA LEU A 132 9.94 15.00 -9.85
C LEU A 132 9.16 16.31 -9.88
N PRO A 133 8.30 16.53 -10.90
CA PRO A 133 7.32 17.60 -10.84
C PRO A 133 6.38 17.45 -9.64
N ASP A 134 5.97 18.58 -9.06
CA ASP A 134 5.15 18.61 -7.83
C ASP A 134 3.80 17.89 -7.98
N ASP A 135 3.24 17.87 -9.19
CA ASP A 135 1.89 17.38 -9.49
C ASP A 135 1.86 16.01 -10.19
N ILE A 136 3.00 15.32 -10.35
CA ILE A 136 3.08 14.07 -11.11
C ILE A 136 3.82 12.99 -10.31
N CYS A 137 3.16 11.85 -10.11
CA CYS A 137 3.79 10.69 -9.47
C CYS A 137 4.90 10.07 -10.35
N SER A 138 5.88 9.42 -9.70
CA SER A 138 7.06 8.83 -10.36
C SER A 138 6.69 7.90 -11.52
N ILE A 139 5.67 7.06 -11.35
CA ILE A 139 5.23 6.11 -12.37
C ILE A 139 4.77 6.83 -13.65
N CYS A 140 3.98 7.90 -13.49
CA CYS A 140 3.52 8.68 -14.63
C CYS A 140 4.65 9.46 -15.28
N PHE A 141 5.57 10.01 -14.48
CA PHE A 141 6.76 10.69 -14.98
C PHE A 141 7.63 9.75 -15.84
N ILE A 142 7.96 8.56 -15.34
CA ILE A 142 8.76 7.56 -16.06
C ILE A 142 8.08 7.14 -17.38
N LYS A 143 6.76 6.92 -17.36
CA LYS A 143 6.01 6.58 -18.58
C LYS A 143 6.11 7.69 -19.64
N ARG A 144 6.02 8.96 -19.24
CA ARG A 144 6.19 10.09 -20.15
C ARG A 144 7.59 10.13 -20.75
N GLU A 145 8.62 9.98 -19.93
CA GLU A 145 10.02 10.00 -20.39
C GLU A 145 10.35 8.85 -21.32
N ARG A 146 9.79 7.65 -21.08
CA ARG A 146 9.95 6.50 -21.98
C ARG A 146 9.24 6.70 -23.32
N GLY A 147 8.08 7.34 -23.33
CA GLY A 147 7.33 7.62 -24.57
C GLY A 147 7.89 8.77 -25.41
N ARG A 148 8.87 9.51 -24.88
CA ARG A 148 9.61 10.59 -25.58
C ARG A 148 10.88 10.09 -26.29
N LYS A 149 11.31 8.86 -26.02
CA LYS A 149 12.42 8.18 -26.70
C LYS A 149 11.89 7.32 -27.83
#